data_AF-A0A2S3U8I7-F1
#
_entry.id   AF-A0A2S3U8I7-F1
#
_cell.length_a   1.000
_cell.length_b   1.000
_cell.length_c   1.000
_cell.angle_alpha   90.00
_cell.angle_beta   90.00
_cell.angle_gamma   90.00
#
_symmetry.space_group_name_H-M   'P 1'
#
loop_
_entity.id
_entity.type
_entity.pdbx_description
1 polymer ?
#
loop_
_entity_poly.entity_id
_entity_poly.type
_entity_poly.pdbx_seq_one_letter_code
_entity_poly.pdbx_strand_id
1 'polypeptide(L)'
;MVYYSEDLSKWDCRGAVNVPEAARGYMIECPNIVWIDQQPVLLFCPQGLSQQTLAYQNIYPNTYFIAEQFDLDQAKLTGTKAYTS
;
A
#
# COMPACT_ATOMS: atom_id res chain seq x y z
N MET A 1 -3.15 -4.61 6.44
CA MET A 1 -2.91 -6.01 6.83
C MET A 1 -3.24 -6.90 5.65
N VAL A 2 -2.57 -8.04 5.52
CA VAL A 2 -2.85 -9.08 4.51
C VAL A 2 -3.29 -10.34 5.24
N TYR A 3 -4.38 -10.92 4.77
CA TYR A 3 -4.90 -12.20 5.24
C TYR A 3 -5.11 -13.12 4.05
N TYR A 4 -4.86 -14.41 4.24
CA TYR A 4 -5.07 -15.45 3.24
C TYR A 4 -6.09 -16.46 3.76
N SER A 5 -6.90 -17.02 2.85
CA SER A 5 -7.85 -18.07 3.16
C SER A 5 -8.08 -18.93 1.93
N GLU A 6 -8.12 -20.25 2.13
CA GLU A 6 -8.49 -21.22 1.09
C GLU A 6 -10.02 -21.39 0.97
N ASP A 7 -10.75 -21.15 2.07
CA ASP A 7 -12.18 -21.44 2.22
C ASP A 7 -13.04 -20.21 2.54
N LEU A 8 -12.43 -19.02 2.55
CA LEU A 8 -13.01 -17.74 2.94
C LEU A 8 -13.58 -17.68 4.37
N SER A 9 -13.31 -18.70 5.20
CA SER A 9 -13.87 -18.86 6.54
C SER A 9 -12.78 -18.84 7.62
N LYS A 10 -11.64 -19.48 7.35
CA LYS A 10 -10.45 -19.45 8.20
C LYS A 10 -9.41 -18.55 7.56
N TRP A 11 -8.91 -17.57 8.31
CA TRP A 11 -8.02 -16.55 7.79
C TRP A 11 -6.68 -16.58 8.51
N ASP A 12 -5.61 -16.78 7.74
CA ASP A 12 -4.23 -16.72 8.21
C ASP A 12 -3.68 -15.31 8.03
N CYS A 13 -3.23 -14.70 9.13
CA CYS A 13 -2.61 -13.39 9.13
C CYS A 13 -1.20 -13.47 8.53
N ARG A 14 -0.96 -12.79 7.40
CA ARG A 14 0.37 -12.68 6.76
C ARG A 14 1.13 -11.42 7.21
N GLY A 15 0.48 -10.53 7.95
CA GLY A 15 1.07 -9.33 8.54
C GLY A 15 0.69 -8.03 7.82
N ALA A 16 1.42 -6.95 8.12
CA ALA A 16 1.20 -5.64 7.54
C ALA A 16 2.08 -5.44 6.30
N VAL A 17 1.52 -4.83 5.25
CA VAL A 17 2.31 -4.44 4.07
C VAL A 17 3.40 -3.45 4.47
N ASN A 18 4.62 -3.68 3.99
CA ASN A 18 5.82 -2.90 4.28
C ASN A 18 5.86 -1.50 3.60
N VAL A 19 4.76 -0.75 3.62
CA VAL A 19 4.72 0.66 3.20
C VAL A 19 5.75 1.44 4.04
N PRO A 20 6.61 2.34 3.53
CA PRO A 20 7.55 3.08 4.38
C PRO A 20 6.83 3.99 5.39
N GLU A 21 7.32 4.07 6.62
CA GLU A 21 6.69 4.86 7.71
C GLU A 21 6.43 6.32 7.29
N ALA A 22 7.42 6.93 6.61
CA ALA A 22 7.31 8.29 6.08
C ALA A 22 6.10 8.51 5.15
N ALA A 23 5.56 7.44 4.55
CA ALA A 23 4.48 7.48 3.56
C ALA A 23 3.13 6.95 4.06
N ARG A 24 3.01 6.49 5.31
CA ARG A 24 1.75 5.88 5.82
C ARG A 24 0.75 6.90 6.37
N GLY A 25 1.23 8.05 6.85
CA GLY A 25 0.46 8.86 7.79
C GLY A 25 0.17 8.09 9.08
N TYR A 26 -0.88 8.47 9.82
CA TYR A 26 -1.33 7.69 10.99
C TYR A 26 -2.27 6.54 10.62
N MET A 27 -2.92 6.61 9.45
CA MET A 27 -3.86 5.60 8.97
C MET A 27 -3.79 5.49 7.45
N ILE A 28 -3.83 4.25 6.96
CA ILE A 28 -4.01 3.94 5.54
C ILE A 28 -5.45 3.50 5.31
N GLU A 29 -6.24 4.33 4.63
CA GLU A 29 -7.58 3.98 4.20
C GLU A 29 -7.63 3.45 2.78
N CYS A 30 -8.67 2.66 2.49
CA CYS A 30 -8.99 2.13 1.17
C CYS A 30 -7.79 1.49 0.41
N PRO A 31 -7.00 0.58 1.04
CA PRO A 31 -5.91 -0.08 0.34
C PRO A 31 -6.45 -0.97 -0.78
N ASN A 32 -5.95 -0.77 -2.00
CA ASN A 32 -6.26 -1.60 -3.16
C ASN A 32 -4.96 -2.04 -3.82
N ILE A 33 -4.85 -3.33 -4.18
CA ILE A 33 -3.74 -3.86 -4.96
C ILE A 33 -4.27 -4.30 -6.33
N VAL A 34 -3.67 -3.80 -7.40
CA VAL A 34 -3.99 -4.18 -8.78
C VAL A 34 -2.72 -4.51 -9.55
N TRP A 35 -2.84 -5.30 -10.61
CA TRP A 35 -1.72 -5.59 -11.52
C TRP A 35 -1.96 -4.88 -12.85
N ILE A 36 -1.01 -4.05 -13.26
CA ILE A 36 -1.01 -3.36 -14.55
C ILE A 36 0.25 -3.81 -15.28
N ASP A 37 0.10 -4.45 -16.44
CA ASP A 37 1.24 -5.02 -17.19
C ASP A 37 2.16 -5.90 -16.34
N GLN A 38 1.55 -6.75 -15.50
CA GLN A 38 2.21 -7.63 -14.51
C GLN A 38 2.93 -6.90 -13.36
N GLN A 39 2.89 -5.57 -13.30
CA GLN A 39 3.43 -4.80 -12.20
C GLN A 39 2.38 -4.58 -11.10
N PRO A 40 2.66 -4.93 -9.84
CA PRO A 40 1.78 -4.63 -8.72
C PRO A 40 1.77 -3.13 -8.40
N VAL A 41 0.57 -2.58 -8.30
CA VAL A 41 0.30 -1.18 -7.94
C VAL A 41 -0.57 -1.16 -6.70
N LEU A 42 -0.04 -0.61 -5.60
CA LEU A 42 -0.77 -0.38 -4.36
C LEU A 42 -1.34 1.03 -4.39
N LEU A 43 -2.66 1.17 -4.42
CA LEU A 43 -3.38 2.43 -4.25
C LEU A 43 -3.88 2.55 -2.81
N PHE A 44 -3.75 3.73 -2.22
CA PHE A 44 -4.13 3.93 -0.82
C PHE A 44 -4.27 5.41 -0.44
N CYS A 45 -5.00 5.67 0.65
CA CYS A 45 -5.23 7.02 1.19
C CYS A 45 -4.53 7.18 2.54
N PRO A 46 -3.29 7.73 2.60
CA PRO A 46 -2.57 7.94 3.85
C PRO A 46 -3.08 9.20 4.55
N GLN A 47 -3.98 9.03 5.51
CA GLN A 47 -4.51 10.13 6.30
C GLN A 47 -3.44 10.69 7.25
N GLY A 48 -3.34 12.03 7.31
CA GLY A 48 -2.36 12.72 8.14
C GLY A 48 -0.92 12.64 7.61
N LEU A 49 -0.73 12.27 6.35
CA LEU A 49 0.57 12.38 5.69
C LEU A 49 1.05 13.84 5.72
N SER A 50 2.35 14.08 5.93
CA SER A 50 2.88 15.44 5.84
C SER A 50 2.86 15.92 4.39
N GLN A 51 2.40 17.15 4.14
CA GLN A 51 2.52 17.79 2.83
C GLN A 51 3.98 18.01 2.39
N GLN A 52 4.95 17.90 3.32
CA GLN A 52 6.38 17.91 3.00
C GLN A 52 6.85 16.58 2.36
N THR A 53 6.15 15.48 2.64
CA THR A 53 6.46 14.17 2.05
C THR A 53 5.86 14.02 0.65
N LEU A 54 4.65 14.54 0.45
CA LEU A 54 3.96 14.54 -0.84
C LEU A 54 3.15 15.84 -0.93
N ALA A 55 3.35 16.61 -1.99
CA ALA A 55 2.54 17.79 -2.21
C ALA A 55 1.12 17.38 -2.64
N TYR A 56 0.10 17.78 -1.88
CA TYR A 56 -1.29 17.55 -2.22
C TYR A 56 -2.17 18.68 -1.68
N GLN A 57 -3.27 19.00 -2.39
CA GLN A 57 -4.17 20.11 -2.04
C GLN A 57 -5.43 19.66 -1.29
N ASN A 58 -5.81 18.39 -1.43
CA ASN A 58 -6.98 17.83 -0.76
C ASN A 58 -6.69 17.58 0.73
N ILE A 59 -7.74 17.43 1.55
CA ILE A 59 -7.56 17.17 2.99
C ILE A 59 -6.85 15.82 3.23
N TYR A 60 -7.15 14.81 2.40
CA TYR A 60 -6.48 13.51 2.40
C TYR A 60 -6.03 13.15 0.97
N PRO A 61 -4.75 12.79 0.76
CA PRO A 61 -4.28 12.38 -0.56
C PRO A 61 -4.76 10.97 -0.90
N ASN A 62 -5.02 10.74 -2.19
CA ASN A 62 -5.07 9.40 -2.76
C ASN A 62 -3.78 9.21 -3.56
N THR A 63 -2.99 8.20 -3.20
CA THR A 63 -1.64 7.98 -3.75
C THR A 63 -1.43 6.52 -4.13
N TYR A 64 -0.28 6.23 -4.73
CA TYR A 64 0.08 4.88 -5.13
C TYR A 64 1.58 4.59 -5.04
N PHE A 65 1.90 3.31 -4.92
CA PHE A 65 3.23 2.75 -5.16
C PHE A 65 3.19 1.77 -6.31
N ILE A 66 4.19 1.86 -7.18
CA ILE A 66 4.48 0.80 -8.16
C ILE A 66 5.60 -0.04 -7.59
N ALA A 67 5.40 -1.35 -7.49
CA ALA A 67 6.39 -2.30 -7.04
C ALA A 67 6.81 -3.21 -8.19
N GLU A 68 7.99 -3.82 -8.07
CA GLU A 68 8.43 -4.86 -9.00
C GLU A 68 7.70 -6.17 -8.70
N GLN A 69 7.50 -6.49 -7.42
CA GLN A 69 6.81 -7.71 -6.97
C GLN A 69 6.04 -7.49 -5.67
N PHE A 70 5.00 -8.31 -5.46
CA PHE A 70 4.27 -8.42 -4.20
C PHE A 70 4.26 -9.87 -3.73
N ASP A 71 4.98 -10.14 -2.65
CA ASP A 71 4.98 -11.44 -1.95
C ASP A 71 3.80 -11.45 -0.97
N LEU A 72 2.78 -12.24 -1.28
CA LEU A 72 1.55 -12.36 -0.47
C LEU A 72 1.77 -13.14 0.83
N ASP A 73 2.72 -14.07 0.85
CA ASP A 73 3.00 -14.89 2.04
C ASP A 73 3.71 -14.08 3.13
N GLN A 74 4.54 -13.12 2.70
CA GLN A 74 5.26 -12.21 3.59
C GLN A 74 4.63 -10.81 3.69
N ALA A 75 3.52 -10.57 3.01
CA ALA A 75 2.90 -9.25 2.87
C ALA A 75 3.91 -8.16 2.44
N LYS A 76 4.76 -8.44 1.44
CA LYS A 76 5.93 -7.60 1.14
C LYS A 76 5.96 -7.12 -0.32
N LEU A 77 5.97 -5.81 -0.49
CA LEU A 77 6.30 -5.15 -1.76
C LEU A 77 7.81 -4.97 -1.87
N THR A 78 8.36 -5.21 -3.06
CA THR A 78 9.79 -5.03 -3.37
C THR A 78 9.98 -4.12 -4.58
N GLY A 79 11.13 -3.44 -4.66
CA GLY A 79 11.41 -2.50 -5.77
C GLY A 79 10.44 -1.32 -5.84
N THR A 80 9.86 -0.91 -4.70
CA THR A 80 8.82 0.13 -4.68
C THR A 80 9.35 1.48 -5.13
N LYS A 81 8.67 2.10 -6.09
CA LYS A 81 8.86 3.49 -6.49
C LYS A 81 7.63 4.30 -6.08
N ALA A 82 7.88 5.31 -5.24
CA ALA A 82 6.91 6.35 -4.93
C ALA A 82 6.93 7.39 -6.03
N TYR A 83 5.78 7.72 -6.60
CA TYR A 83 5.65 8.92 -7.43
C TYR A 83 5.35 10.09 -6.52
N THR A 84 6.41 10.75 -6.05
CA THR A 84 6.34 12.12 -5.53
C THR A 84 6.56 13.06 -6.71
N SER A 85 5.66 14.04 -6.88
CA SER A 85 5.86 15.16 -7.79
C SER A 85 7.12 15.94 -7.47
#